data_AF-A0A7X1GMR8-F1
#
_entry.id   AF-A0A7X1GMR8-F1
#
_cell.length_a   1.000
_cell.length_b   1.000
_cell.length_c   1.000
_cell.angle_alpha   90.00
_cell.angle_beta   90.00
_cell.angle_gamma   90.00
#
_symmetry.space_group_name_H-M   'P 1'
#
loop_
_entity.id
_entity.type
_entity.pdbx_description
1 polymer ?
#
loop_
_entity_poly.entity_id
_entity_poly.type
_entity_poly.pdbx_seq_one_letter_code
_entity_poly.pdbx_strand_id
1 'polypeptide(L)'
;MMKKVWLTSLISSRDIVKKLMSQVKTYGLEVNGHFWEDDLEKVAWIKAKNKLIDPKIVLWVILASEKNLLTPAIQYGLSLLTIAVQVQRGHEFPIIILQTQGEPISPDILTTPLKGVDVLPVSSPGLGAKLVAKAHTPAKEISSGYRLDIHGNGQIGQWFEVGPRNIPWHGAMFGVACGEIAFHAVGPMGRLPSRSLLNYPIKGLKLSSEKKEYKAWAVQNELDSQNSYFVKVEGFPESIIFGSYSTEEKGEVYVVELKLTSG
;
A
#
# COMPACT_ATOMS: atom_id res chain seq x y z
N MET A 1 -21.61 -11.78 15.79
CA MET A 1 -21.56 -10.53 14.99
C MET A 1 -21.20 -10.92 13.56
N MET A 2 -21.89 -10.41 12.53
CA MET A 2 -21.72 -10.90 11.14
C MET A 2 -20.41 -10.37 10.53
N LYS A 3 -19.55 -11.28 10.07
CA LYS A 3 -18.30 -10.96 9.36
C LYS A 3 -18.63 -10.39 7.98
N LYS A 4 -17.84 -9.41 7.53
CA LYS A 4 -18.05 -8.72 6.25
C LYS A 4 -16.86 -8.84 5.33
N VAL A 5 -17.13 -8.86 4.04
CA VAL A 5 -16.14 -8.73 2.97
C VAL A 5 -16.27 -7.34 2.36
N TRP A 6 -15.14 -6.68 2.12
CA TRP A 6 -15.10 -5.44 1.36
C TRP A 6 -14.67 -5.72 -0.07
N LEU A 7 -15.48 -5.32 -1.04
CA LEU A 7 -15.23 -5.48 -2.47
C LEU A 7 -14.82 -4.13 -3.09
N THR A 8 -13.60 -4.05 -3.60
CA THR A 8 -13.15 -2.96 -4.48
C THR A 8 -13.26 -3.44 -5.92
N SER A 9 -14.11 -2.81 -6.73
CA SER A 9 -14.27 -3.16 -8.15
C SER A 9 -13.54 -2.17 -9.05
N LEU A 10 -12.50 -2.64 -9.75
CA LEU A 10 -11.80 -1.90 -10.81
C LEU A 10 -12.53 -1.97 -12.15
N ILE A 11 -13.57 -2.80 -12.23
CA ILE A 11 -14.46 -2.91 -13.38
C ILE A 11 -15.78 -2.21 -13.09
N SER A 12 -16.36 -1.53 -14.09
CA SER A 12 -17.63 -0.80 -13.95
C SER A 12 -18.87 -1.68 -14.12
N SER A 13 -18.71 -2.98 -14.34
CA SER A 13 -19.83 -3.91 -14.57
C SER A 13 -20.59 -4.21 -13.28
N ARG A 14 -21.77 -3.58 -13.14
CA ARG A 14 -22.68 -3.80 -12.01
C ARG A 14 -23.20 -5.24 -11.93
N ASP A 15 -23.37 -5.91 -13.06
CA ASP A 15 -23.93 -7.26 -13.08
C ASP A 15 -22.96 -8.30 -12.53
N ILE A 16 -21.67 -8.19 -12.88
CA ILE A 16 -20.62 -9.05 -12.31
C ILE A 16 -20.53 -8.83 -10.80
N VAL A 17 -20.53 -7.57 -10.36
CA VAL A 17 -20.51 -7.21 -8.93
C VAL A 17 -21.71 -7.79 -8.20
N LYS A 18 -22.94 -7.60 -8.70
CA LYS A 18 -24.16 -8.14 -8.09
C LYS A 18 -24.16 -9.67 -8.01
N LYS A 19 -23.70 -10.33 -9.07
CA LYS A 19 -23.61 -11.80 -9.13
C LYS A 19 -22.61 -12.31 -8.08
N LEU A 20 -21.43 -11.70 -7.99
CA LEU A 20 -20.42 -12.03 -6.99
C LEU A 20 -20.94 -11.82 -5.56
N MET A 21 -21.55 -10.66 -5.29
CA MET A 21 -22.11 -10.37 -3.96
C MET A 21 -23.19 -11.40 -3.57
N SER A 22 -24.07 -11.76 -4.51
CA SER A 22 -25.11 -12.76 -4.28
C SER A 22 -24.51 -14.14 -4.00
N GLN A 23 -23.51 -14.54 -4.78
CA GLN A 23 -22.80 -15.81 -4.58
C GLN A 23 -22.11 -15.88 -3.23
N VAL A 24 -21.43 -14.82 -2.79
CA VAL A 24 -20.73 -14.81 -1.49
C VAL A 24 -21.72 -14.81 -0.32
N LYS A 25 -22.87 -14.14 -0.49
CA LYS A 25 -23.94 -14.12 0.51
C LYS A 25 -24.52 -15.50 0.79
N THR A 26 -24.58 -16.41 -0.20
CA THR A 26 -25.06 -17.79 0.04
C THR A 26 -24.13 -18.59 0.96
N TYR A 27 -22.91 -18.12 1.18
CA TYR A 27 -21.96 -18.75 2.11
C TYR A 27 -21.86 -17.98 3.45
N GLY A 28 -22.83 -17.12 3.76
CA GLY A 28 -22.95 -16.48 5.08
C GLY A 28 -22.07 -15.24 5.31
N LEU A 29 -21.47 -14.70 4.25
CA LEU A 29 -20.70 -13.45 4.30
C LEU A 29 -21.52 -12.27 3.76
N GLU A 30 -21.58 -11.18 4.53
CA GLU A 30 -22.10 -9.91 4.01
C GLU A 30 -21.03 -9.26 3.14
N VAL A 31 -21.39 -8.83 1.93
CA VAL A 31 -20.47 -8.11 1.04
C VAL A 31 -20.93 -6.67 0.91
N ASN A 32 -20.03 -5.74 1.19
CA ASN A 32 -20.16 -4.33 0.87
C ASN A 32 -18.98 -3.92 -0.02
N GLY A 33 -19.07 -2.78 -0.70
CA GLY A 33 -18.00 -2.41 -1.60
C GLY A 33 -18.20 -1.08 -2.30
N HIS A 34 -17.27 -0.77 -3.19
CA HIS A 34 -17.30 0.43 -4.03
C HIS A 34 -16.66 0.14 -5.39
N PHE A 35 -16.94 1.02 -6.34
CA PHE A 35 -16.18 1.10 -7.59
C PHE A 35 -14.95 1.97 -7.36
N TRP A 36 -13.81 1.53 -7.90
CA TRP A 36 -12.58 2.28 -7.84
C TRP A 36 -12.67 3.58 -8.63
N GLU A 37 -12.10 4.64 -8.07
CA GLU A 37 -11.99 5.95 -8.69
C GLU A 37 -10.51 6.20 -8.98
N ASP A 38 -10.14 6.11 -10.26
CA ASP A 38 -8.77 6.33 -10.73
C ASP A 38 -8.50 7.83 -10.92
N ASP A 39 -8.39 8.53 -9.80
CA ASP A 39 -8.04 9.96 -9.75
C ASP A 39 -6.94 10.16 -8.71
N LEU A 40 -5.69 9.94 -9.15
CA LEU A 40 -4.51 10.06 -8.30
C LEU A 40 -4.25 11.50 -7.84
N GLU A 41 -4.54 12.49 -8.70
CA GLU A 41 -4.38 13.91 -8.40
C GLU A 41 -5.26 14.32 -7.21
N LYS A 42 -6.49 13.81 -7.14
CA LYS A 42 -7.37 14.03 -5.99
C LYS A 42 -7.17 13.04 -4.85
N VAL A 43 -6.17 12.16 -4.94
CA VAL A 43 -5.87 11.11 -3.95
C VAL A 43 -7.12 10.25 -3.68
N ALA A 44 -7.91 9.95 -4.72
CA ALA A 44 -9.23 9.35 -4.54
C ALA A 44 -9.19 7.93 -3.93
N TRP A 45 -8.07 7.22 -4.11
CA TRP A 45 -7.82 5.89 -3.56
C TRP A 45 -7.98 5.83 -2.03
N ILE A 46 -7.74 6.93 -1.29
CA ILE A 46 -7.77 6.90 0.18
C ILE A 46 -9.20 6.82 0.76
N LYS A 47 -10.23 7.14 -0.03
CA LYS A 47 -11.64 7.17 0.41
C LYS A 47 -12.09 5.83 1.01
N ALA A 48 -11.50 4.72 0.56
CA ALA A 48 -11.84 3.38 1.04
C ALA A 48 -11.13 2.99 2.35
N LYS A 49 -10.06 3.69 2.77
CA LYS A 49 -9.22 3.33 3.95
C LYS A 49 -10.07 3.06 5.18
N ASN A 50 -10.92 4.02 5.57
CA ASN A 50 -11.72 3.94 6.80
C ASN A 50 -12.71 2.77 6.80
N LYS A 51 -13.17 2.31 5.64
CA LYS A 51 -14.06 1.14 5.54
C LYS A 51 -13.27 -0.16 5.62
N LEU A 52 -12.10 -0.21 4.99
CA LEU A 52 -11.24 -1.39 4.98
C LEU A 52 -10.62 -1.70 6.35
N ILE A 53 -10.36 -0.67 7.16
CA ILE A 53 -9.82 -0.86 8.52
C ILE A 53 -10.89 -1.18 9.57
N ASP A 54 -12.18 -1.21 9.22
CA ASP A 54 -13.24 -1.64 10.15
C ASP A 54 -12.99 -3.10 10.58
N PRO A 55 -12.90 -3.40 11.89
CA PRO A 55 -12.66 -4.76 12.40
C PRO A 55 -13.68 -5.80 11.93
N LYS A 56 -14.88 -5.39 11.48
CA LYS A 56 -15.89 -6.27 10.90
C LYS A 56 -15.55 -6.74 9.49
N ILE A 57 -14.72 -5.99 8.76
CA ILE A 57 -14.19 -6.43 7.47
C ILE A 57 -13.09 -7.45 7.74
N VAL A 58 -13.31 -8.70 7.34
CA VAL A 58 -12.37 -9.82 7.57
C VAL A 58 -11.58 -10.22 6.32
N LEU A 59 -11.96 -9.67 5.17
CA LEU A 59 -11.36 -9.96 3.88
C LEU A 59 -11.57 -8.76 2.95
N TRP A 60 -10.52 -8.36 2.26
CA TRP A 60 -10.59 -7.42 1.15
C TRP A 60 -10.49 -8.16 -0.18
N VAL A 61 -11.53 -8.02 -1.01
CA VAL A 61 -11.57 -8.57 -2.36
C VAL A 61 -11.41 -7.45 -3.37
N ILE A 62 -10.48 -7.61 -4.30
CA ILE A 62 -10.25 -6.70 -5.42
C ILE A 62 -10.71 -7.39 -6.70
N LEU A 63 -11.73 -6.85 -7.37
CA LEU A 63 -12.24 -7.39 -8.64
C LEU A 63 -11.65 -6.59 -9.80
N ALA A 64 -10.88 -7.26 -10.66
CA ALA A 64 -10.05 -6.61 -11.66
C ALA A 64 -9.95 -7.43 -12.97
N SER A 65 -9.68 -6.77 -14.08
CA SER A 65 -9.13 -7.44 -15.28
C SER A 65 -7.61 -7.39 -15.27
N GLU A 66 -6.94 -8.20 -16.10
CA GLU A 66 -5.50 -8.07 -16.39
C GLU A 66 -5.13 -6.62 -16.71
N LYS A 67 -5.87 -5.99 -17.64
CA LYS A 67 -5.63 -4.59 -18.03
C LYS A 67 -5.63 -3.65 -16.83
N ASN A 68 -6.58 -3.82 -15.90
CA ASN A 68 -6.60 -2.97 -14.70
C ASN A 68 -5.37 -3.20 -13.82
N LEU A 69 -4.96 -4.46 -13.64
CA LEU A 69 -3.82 -4.84 -12.80
C LEU A 69 -2.48 -4.41 -13.39
N LEU A 70 -2.41 -4.19 -14.71
CA LEU A 70 -1.22 -3.68 -15.41
C LEU A 70 -1.23 -2.16 -15.63
N THR A 71 -2.34 -1.46 -15.34
CA THR A 71 -2.39 0.00 -15.46
C THR A 71 -1.56 0.66 -14.34
N PRO A 72 -0.52 1.46 -14.65
CA PRO A 72 0.38 2.01 -13.63
C PRO A 72 -0.32 2.92 -12.60
N ALA A 73 -1.33 3.69 -13.00
CA ALA A 73 -2.08 4.56 -12.09
C ALA A 73 -2.88 3.76 -11.04
N ILE A 74 -3.53 2.68 -11.50
CA ILE A 74 -4.27 1.75 -10.64
C ILE A 74 -3.32 1.01 -9.69
N GLN A 75 -2.20 0.49 -10.21
CA GLN A 75 -1.19 -0.16 -9.37
C GLN A 75 -0.69 0.76 -8.27
N TYR A 76 -0.37 2.00 -8.62
CA TYR A 76 0.10 3.00 -7.68
C TYR A 76 -0.93 3.26 -6.58
N GLY A 77 -2.17 3.59 -6.94
CA GLY A 77 -3.23 3.85 -5.96
C GLY A 77 -3.55 2.62 -5.09
N LEU A 78 -3.57 1.41 -5.66
CA LEU A 78 -3.77 0.17 -4.91
C LEU A 78 -2.62 -0.11 -3.95
N SER A 79 -1.38 0.13 -4.36
CA SER A 79 -0.20 0.01 -3.49
C SER A 79 -0.32 0.93 -2.28
N LEU A 80 -0.65 2.21 -2.49
CA LEU A 80 -0.80 3.18 -1.39
C LEU A 80 -1.96 2.83 -0.45
N LEU A 81 -3.11 2.44 -1.00
CA LEU A 81 -4.23 1.99 -0.18
C LEU A 81 -3.89 0.73 0.61
N THR A 82 -3.16 -0.20 0.01
CA THR A 82 -2.76 -1.45 0.68
C THR A 82 -1.81 -1.18 1.84
N ILE A 83 -0.79 -0.33 1.65
CA ILE A 83 0.10 0.13 2.72
C ILE A 83 -0.71 0.75 3.87
N ALA A 84 -1.61 1.67 3.54
CA ALA A 84 -2.43 2.38 4.51
C ALA A 84 -3.41 1.46 5.29
N VAL A 85 -3.79 0.32 4.71
CA VAL A 85 -4.58 -0.71 5.39
C VAL A 85 -3.68 -1.61 6.24
N GLN A 86 -2.54 -2.06 5.71
CA GLN A 86 -1.62 -2.98 6.39
C GLN A 86 -1.04 -2.39 7.68
N VAL A 87 -0.78 -1.08 7.74
CA VAL A 87 -0.29 -0.46 8.98
C VAL A 87 -1.29 -0.57 10.13
N GLN A 88 -2.60 -0.61 9.84
CA GLN A 88 -3.67 -0.69 10.83
C GLN A 88 -4.16 -2.13 11.07
N ARG A 89 -4.12 -2.96 10.03
CA ARG A 89 -4.71 -4.31 10.02
C ARG A 89 -3.66 -5.42 10.07
N GLY A 90 -2.38 -5.07 10.01
CA GLY A 90 -1.27 -6.00 9.83
C GLY A 90 -1.05 -6.38 8.36
N HIS A 91 0.18 -6.80 8.03
CA HIS A 91 0.52 -7.32 6.69
C HIS A 91 -0.22 -8.62 6.37
N GLU A 92 -0.69 -9.31 7.41
CA GLU A 92 -1.40 -10.57 7.35
C GLU A 92 -2.91 -10.41 7.05
N PHE A 93 -3.41 -9.17 7.01
CA PHE A 93 -4.81 -8.89 6.65
C PHE A 93 -5.17 -9.54 5.31
N PRO A 94 -6.20 -10.39 5.24
CA PRO A 94 -6.50 -11.13 4.03
C PRO A 94 -6.91 -10.24 2.85
N ILE A 95 -6.19 -10.37 1.74
CA ILE A 95 -6.51 -9.78 0.44
C ILE A 95 -6.63 -10.90 -0.59
N ILE A 96 -7.62 -10.82 -1.49
CA ILE A 96 -7.76 -11.69 -2.67
C ILE A 96 -8.06 -10.83 -3.90
N ILE A 97 -7.39 -11.11 -5.01
CA ILE A 97 -7.71 -10.53 -6.31
C ILE A 97 -8.56 -11.53 -7.10
N LEU A 98 -9.71 -11.08 -7.60
CA LEU A 98 -10.56 -11.82 -8.51
C LEU A 98 -10.40 -11.29 -9.92
N GLN A 99 -9.77 -12.08 -10.78
CA GLN A 99 -9.51 -11.72 -12.16
C GLN A 99 -10.70 -12.07 -13.06
N THR A 100 -11.19 -11.10 -13.83
CA THR A 100 -12.37 -11.28 -14.69
C THR A 100 -12.05 -11.63 -16.13
N GLN A 101 -11.00 -11.03 -16.69
CA GLN A 101 -10.61 -11.12 -18.10
C GLN A 101 -9.10 -10.97 -18.25
N GLY A 102 -8.57 -11.46 -19.38
CA GLY A 102 -7.15 -11.42 -19.74
C GLY A 102 -6.35 -12.64 -19.24
N GLU A 103 -5.06 -12.64 -19.54
CA GLU A 103 -4.14 -13.71 -19.17
C GLU A 103 -3.94 -13.78 -17.65
N PRO A 104 -3.88 -14.98 -17.05
CA PRO A 104 -3.72 -15.14 -15.61
C PRO A 104 -2.51 -14.36 -15.07
N ILE A 105 -2.77 -13.42 -14.16
CA ILE A 105 -1.71 -12.65 -13.53
C ILE A 105 -1.01 -13.49 -12.46
N SER A 106 0.31 -13.62 -12.59
CA SER A 106 1.13 -14.22 -11.53
C SER A 106 1.19 -13.31 -10.30
N PRO A 107 1.02 -13.82 -9.08
CA PRO A 107 1.23 -13.05 -7.85
C PRO A 107 2.61 -12.39 -7.73
N ASP A 108 3.62 -12.92 -8.44
CA ASP A 108 5.00 -12.42 -8.39
C ASP A 108 5.21 -11.10 -9.12
N ILE A 109 4.34 -10.78 -10.08
CA ILE A 109 4.41 -9.51 -10.83
C ILE A 109 3.64 -8.37 -10.15
N LEU A 110 2.97 -8.66 -9.03
CA LEU A 110 2.30 -7.64 -8.24
C LEU A 110 3.31 -6.75 -7.51
N THR A 111 2.90 -5.52 -7.23
CA THR A 111 3.71 -4.54 -6.49
C THR A 111 3.99 -5.03 -5.07
N THR A 112 5.03 -4.49 -4.42
CA THR A 112 5.48 -4.96 -3.10
C THR A 112 4.33 -5.08 -2.07
N PRO A 113 3.39 -4.12 -1.95
CA PRO A 113 2.29 -4.24 -0.98
C PRO A 113 1.30 -5.38 -1.26
N LEU A 114 1.19 -5.81 -2.52
CA LEU A 114 0.27 -6.86 -2.98
C LEU A 114 1.00 -8.17 -3.34
N LYS A 115 2.31 -8.25 -3.12
CA LYS A 115 3.10 -9.44 -3.46
C LYS A 115 2.63 -10.64 -2.63
N GLY A 116 2.42 -11.78 -3.29
CA GLY A 116 1.94 -13.01 -2.64
C GLY A 116 0.44 -13.03 -2.32
N VAL A 117 -0.33 -12.04 -2.76
CA VAL A 117 -1.81 -12.08 -2.71
C VAL A 117 -2.34 -13.16 -3.66
N ASP A 118 -3.36 -13.90 -3.22
CA ASP A 118 -4.01 -14.90 -4.07
C ASP A 118 -4.75 -14.22 -5.24
N VAL A 119 -4.43 -14.63 -6.46
CA VAL A 119 -5.14 -14.22 -7.69
C VAL A 119 -5.96 -15.41 -8.19
N LEU A 120 -7.28 -15.25 -8.25
CA LEU A 120 -8.22 -16.29 -8.66
C LEU A 120 -9.07 -15.81 -9.83
N PRO A 121 -9.34 -16.64 -10.85
CA PRO A 121 -10.38 -16.34 -11.82
C PRO A 121 -11.73 -16.16 -11.13
N VAL A 122 -12.51 -15.15 -11.52
CA VAL A 122 -13.87 -14.93 -11.00
C VAL A 122 -14.81 -16.09 -11.32
N SER A 123 -14.50 -16.86 -12.36
CA SER A 123 -15.19 -18.09 -12.77
C SER A 123 -14.75 -19.33 -11.99
N SER A 124 -13.83 -19.20 -11.03
CA SER A 124 -13.28 -20.33 -10.28
C SER A 124 -14.38 -21.19 -9.65
N PRO A 125 -14.37 -22.52 -9.87
CA PRO A 125 -15.24 -23.43 -9.13
C PRO A 125 -15.06 -23.26 -7.62
N GLY A 126 -16.17 -23.23 -6.89
CA GLY A 126 -16.17 -23.09 -5.42
C GLY A 126 -15.68 -21.73 -4.92
N LEU A 127 -15.69 -20.68 -5.75
CA LEU A 127 -15.19 -19.35 -5.36
C LEU A 127 -15.72 -18.87 -4.00
N GLY A 128 -17.03 -18.97 -3.76
CA GLY A 128 -17.63 -18.57 -2.48
C GLY A 128 -17.02 -19.30 -1.27
N ALA A 129 -16.80 -20.61 -1.39
CA ALA A 129 -16.14 -21.41 -0.36
C ALA A 129 -14.68 -20.99 -0.14
N LYS A 130 -13.93 -20.68 -1.21
CA LYS A 130 -12.54 -20.18 -1.13
C LYS A 130 -12.46 -18.84 -0.40
N LEU A 131 -13.39 -17.93 -0.69
CA LEU A 131 -13.46 -16.62 -0.02
C LEU A 131 -13.80 -16.78 1.48
N VAL A 132 -14.74 -17.67 1.82
CA VAL A 132 -15.04 -17.99 3.22
C VAL A 132 -13.84 -18.60 3.93
N ALA A 133 -13.17 -19.57 3.30
CA ALA A 133 -11.98 -20.19 3.88
C ALA A 133 -10.94 -19.12 4.21
N LYS A 134 -10.58 -18.25 3.25
CA LYS A 134 -9.61 -17.17 3.48
C LYS A 134 -10.04 -16.20 4.58
N ALA A 135 -11.31 -15.84 4.65
CA ALA A 135 -11.87 -14.97 5.71
C ALA A 135 -11.84 -15.58 7.13
N HIS A 136 -11.53 -16.88 7.23
CA HIS A 136 -11.44 -17.62 8.49
C HIS A 136 -10.05 -18.20 8.77
N THR A 137 -9.16 -18.23 7.78
CA THR A 137 -7.78 -18.67 7.96
C THR A 137 -7.05 -17.74 8.93
N PRO A 138 -6.46 -18.27 10.01
CA PRO A 138 -5.61 -17.48 10.89
C PRO A 138 -4.44 -16.89 10.11
N ALA A 139 -4.27 -15.59 10.27
CA ALA A 139 -3.26 -14.85 9.58
C ALA A 139 -1.89 -15.10 10.26
N LYS A 140 -0.86 -15.43 9.48
CA LYS A 140 0.50 -15.59 10.01
C LYS A 140 1.14 -14.20 10.07
N GLU A 141 1.60 -13.81 11.26
CA GLU A 141 2.24 -12.52 11.44
C GLU A 141 3.46 -12.38 10.53
N ILE A 142 3.50 -11.29 9.76
CA ILE A 142 4.65 -10.90 8.95
C ILE A 142 5.20 -9.62 9.59
N SER A 143 6.39 -9.73 10.20
CA SER A 143 7.03 -8.59 10.86
C SER A 143 8.01 -7.90 9.90
N SER A 144 7.69 -6.66 9.55
CA SER A 144 8.65 -5.73 8.95
C SER A 144 9.54 -5.13 10.04
N GLY A 145 10.84 -4.94 9.76
CA GLY A 145 11.76 -4.18 10.62
C GLY A 145 11.42 -2.68 10.72
N TYR A 146 10.47 -2.22 9.90
CA TYR A 146 10.06 -0.82 9.75
C TYR A 146 8.54 -0.64 9.85
N ARG A 147 8.10 0.60 10.03
CA ARG A 147 6.74 1.09 9.82
C ARG A 147 6.70 1.89 8.52
N LEU A 148 5.62 1.72 7.77
CA LEU A 148 5.30 2.50 6.57
C LEU A 148 3.80 2.80 6.55
N ASP A 149 3.41 4.07 6.53
CA ASP A 149 2.03 4.52 6.32
C ASP A 149 1.98 5.60 5.24
N ILE A 150 0.80 5.82 4.68
CA ILE A 150 0.51 6.89 3.74
C ILE A 150 -0.58 7.80 4.32
N HIS A 151 -0.29 9.09 4.33
CA HIS A 151 -1.24 10.15 4.64
C HIS A 151 -1.53 10.93 3.37
N GLY A 152 -2.80 11.26 3.13
CA GLY A 152 -3.11 12.11 1.98
C GLY A 152 -4.57 12.48 1.85
N ASN A 153 -4.80 13.53 1.07
CA ASN A 153 -6.08 13.95 0.54
C ASN A 153 -5.83 14.99 -0.56
N GLY A 154 -6.88 15.41 -1.27
CA GLY A 154 -6.75 16.39 -2.35
C GLY A 154 -6.25 17.79 -1.93
N GLN A 155 -6.14 18.12 -0.63
CA GLN A 155 -5.65 19.41 -0.15
C GLN A 155 -4.16 19.39 0.20
N ILE A 156 -3.69 18.30 0.83
CA ILE A 156 -2.31 18.19 1.34
C ILE A 156 -1.38 17.40 0.41
N GLY A 157 -1.94 16.75 -0.61
CA GLY A 157 -1.24 15.80 -1.48
C GLY A 157 -1.01 14.46 -0.78
N GLN A 158 0.08 13.78 -1.14
CA GLN A 158 0.48 12.50 -0.56
C GLN A 158 1.76 12.65 0.29
N TRP A 159 1.78 11.96 1.41
CA TRP A 159 2.86 11.93 2.37
C TRP A 159 3.14 10.49 2.78
N PHE A 160 4.41 10.13 2.74
CA PHE A 160 4.90 8.86 3.25
C PHE A 160 5.36 9.07 4.69
N GLU A 161 4.97 8.17 5.58
CA GLU A 161 5.50 8.07 6.94
C GLU A 161 6.35 6.82 7.04
N VAL A 162 7.62 6.97 7.43
CA VAL A 162 8.54 5.85 7.65
C VAL A 162 9.20 5.94 9.02
N GLY A 163 9.46 4.79 9.64
CA GLY A 163 10.20 4.76 10.91
C GLY A 163 10.56 3.33 11.33
N PRO A 164 11.40 3.18 12.36
CA PRO A 164 11.81 1.87 12.86
C PRO A 164 10.70 1.19 13.67
N ARG A 165 10.47 -0.11 13.48
CA ARG A 165 9.50 -0.82 14.33
C ARG A 165 10.09 -1.21 15.70
N ASN A 166 11.29 -1.78 15.69
CA ASN A 166 11.93 -2.35 16.87
C ASN A 166 13.26 -1.67 17.22
N ILE A 167 14.17 -1.55 16.24
CA ILE A 167 15.52 -1.03 16.44
C ILE A 167 15.54 0.44 16.02
N PRO A 168 15.87 1.39 16.91
CA PRO A 168 15.96 2.81 16.58
C PRO A 168 16.84 3.09 15.35
N TRP A 169 16.49 4.13 14.59
CA TRP A 169 17.31 4.60 13.48
C TRP A 169 18.10 5.84 13.90
N HIS A 170 19.40 5.86 13.60
CA HIS A 170 20.26 7.02 13.80
C HIS A 170 20.20 7.88 12.54
N GLY A 171 19.22 8.78 12.49
CA GLY A 171 18.85 9.49 11.27
C GLY A 171 17.92 8.69 10.38
N ALA A 172 17.39 9.33 9.35
CA ALA A 172 16.51 8.69 8.38
C ALA A 172 16.77 9.22 6.99
N MET A 173 16.59 8.36 6.01
CA MET A 173 16.71 8.65 4.59
C MET A 173 15.45 8.16 3.89
N PHE A 174 14.99 8.93 2.91
CA PHE A 174 13.91 8.56 2.02
C PHE A 174 14.20 9.05 0.62
N GLY A 175 13.99 8.19 -0.38
CA GLY A 175 14.18 8.48 -1.78
C GLY A 175 13.04 7.97 -2.64
N VAL A 176 12.88 8.61 -3.79
CA VAL A 176 11.85 8.29 -4.78
C VAL A 176 12.48 8.02 -6.15
N ALA A 177 11.99 7.01 -6.86
CA ALA A 177 12.26 6.80 -8.28
C ALA A 177 11.08 7.33 -9.11
N CYS A 178 11.35 8.15 -10.13
CA CYS A 178 10.31 8.77 -10.99
C CYS A 178 9.27 9.62 -10.22
N GLY A 179 9.75 10.46 -9.30
CA GLY A 179 8.94 11.44 -8.56
C GLY A 179 9.81 12.55 -7.96
N GLU A 180 9.21 13.42 -7.14
CA GLU A 180 9.92 14.51 -6.49
C GLU A 180 9.59 14.60 -5.00
N ILE A 181 10.60 14.83 -4.16
CA ILE A 181 10.40 15.14 -2.74
C ILE A 181 10.21 16.64 -2.62
N ALA A 182 9.03 17.06 -2.18
CA ALA A 182 8.70 18.48 -2.02
C ALA A 182 8.95 18.97 -0.59
N PHE A 183 8.80 18.10 0.40
CA PHE A 183 8.95 18.45 1.81
C PHE A 183 9.32 17.24 2.66
N HIS A 184 9.97 17.47 3.79
CA HIS A 184 10.20 16.45 4.80
C HIS A 184 10.09 16.99 6.23
N ALA A 185 9.69 16.14 7.17
CA ALA A 185 9.47 16.49 8.56
C ALA A 185 9.78 15.30 9.48
N VAL A 186 10.07 15.54 10.75
CA VAL A 186 10.16 14.53 11.79
C VAL A 186 9.16 14.87 12.89
N GLY A 187 8.47 13.88 13.42
CA GLY A 187 7.57 14.07 14.54
C GLY A 187 6.88 12.79 15.00
N PRO A 188 5.84 12.90 15.85
CA PRO A 188 5.15 11.75 16.40
C PRO A 188 4.50 10.89 15.32
N MET A 189 4.64 9.56 15.43
CA MET A 189 4.07 8.61 14.48
C MET A 189 2.54 8.70 14.36
N GLY A 190 2.01 8.32 13.20
CA GLY A 190 0.57 8.18 12.95
C GLY A 190 -0.15 9.49 12.63
N ARG A 191 0.54 10.63 12.58
CA ARG A 191 -0.04 11.92 12.17
C ARG A 191 1.00 12.85 11.58
N LEU A 192 0.60 13.66 10.59
CA LEU A 192 1.47 14.70 10.08
C LEU A 192 1.83 15.72 11.18
N PRO A 193 3.12 16.04 11.37
CA PRO A 193 3.56 16.94 12.42
C PRO A 193 3.17 18.38 12.13
N SER A 194 2.64 19.08 13.14
CA SER A 194 2.37 20.52 13.06
C SER A 194 3.62 21.38 13.24
N ARG A 195 4.67 20.81 13.84
CA ARG A 195 6.01 21.39 14.02
C ARG A 195 7.05 20.30 13.89
N SER A 196 8.21 20.64 13.32
CA SER A 196 9.31 19.71 13.10
C SER A 196 10.64 20.43 13.30
N LEU A 197 11.58 19.78 13.98
CA LEU A 197 12.97 20.22 14.07
C LEU A 197 13.82 19.18 13.32
N LEU A 198 14.50 19.60 12.26
CA LEU A 198 15.33 18.72 11.45
C LEU A 198 16.79 18.89 11.84
N ASN A 199 17.40 17.80 12.30
CA ASN A 199 18.81 17.76 12.64
C ASN A 199 19.59 17.45 11.36
N TYR A 200 20.47 18.36 10.96
CA TYR A 200 21.35 18.20 9.78
C TYR A 200 20.61 17.72 8.53
N PRO A 201 19.61 18.47 8.02
CA PRO A 201 18.85 18.05 6.85
C PRO A 201 19.73 18.07 5.58
N ILE A 202 19.66 17.00 4.81
CA ILE A 202 20.36 16.83 3.54
C ILE A 202 19.31 16.64 2.44
N LYS A 203 19.47 17.36 1.34
CA LYS A 203 18.54 17.30 0.20
C LYS A 203 19.29 16.99 -1.09
N GLY A 204 18.61 16.30 -2.01
CA GLY A 204 19.13 16.05 -3.35
C GLY A 204 20.23 14.99 -3.44
N LEU A 205 20.27 14.05 -2.49
CA LEU A 205 21.12 12.87 -2.61
C LEU A 205 20.69 12.06 -3.83
N LYS A 206 21.67 11.52 -4.55
CA LYS A 206 21.45 10.53 -5.59
C LYS A 206 21.87 9.18 -5.04
N LEU A 207 20.95 8.23 -5.08
CA LEU A 207 21.22 6.84 -4.68
C LEU A 207 21.00 5.95 -5.89
N SER A 208 21.77 4.88 -5.97
CA SER A 208 21.59 3.83 -6.97
C SER A 208 21.37 2.52 -6.23
N SER A 209 20.24 1.86 -6.52
CA SER A 209 19.96 0.51 -6.04
C SER A 209 19.53 -0.34 -7.23
N GLU A 210 20.21 -1.46 -7.43
CA GLU A 210 20.06 -2.34 -8.59
C GLU A 210 20.15 -1.59 -9.94
N LYS A 211 19.01 -1.28 -10.56
CA LYS A 211 18.86 -0.61 -11.86
C LYS A 211 18.11 0.72 -11.79
N LYS A 212 17.82 1.23 -10.60
CA LYS A 212 17.04 2.46 -10.39
C LYS A 212 17.87 3.53 -9.70
N GLU A 213 17.69 4.76 -10.19
CA GLU A 213 18.19 5.97 -9.53
C GLU A 213 17.09 6.57 -8.66
N TYR A 214 17.47 6.96 -7.45
CA TYR A 214 16.57 7.61 -6.50
C TYR A 214 17.07 9.01 -6.19
N LYS A 215 16.12 9.97 -6.13
CA LYS A 215 16.35 11.28 -5.52
C LYS A 215 15.94 11.19 -4.06
N ALA A 216 16.90 11.39 -3.14
CA ALA A 216 16.70 11.17 -1.73
C ALA A 216 17.05 12.37 -0.85
N TRP A 217 16.29 12.51 0.24
CA TRP A 217 16.53 13.49 1.30
C TRP A 217 16.73 12.74 2.61
N ALA A 218 17.56 13.28 3.48
CA ALA A 218 17.91 12.66 4.75
C ALA A 218 17.97 13.67 5.90
N VAL A 219 17.94 13.14 7.12
CA VAL A 219 18.08 13.85 8.38
C VAL A 219 18.85 12.99 9.38
N GLN A 220 19.43 13.60 10.41
CA GLN A 220 20.13 12.91 11.50
C GLN A 220 19.33 12.90 12.81
N ASN A 221 18.02 13.09 12.74
CA ASN A 221 17.15 12.90 13.90
C ASN A 221 17.15 11.43 14.32
N GLU A 222 17.30 11.14 15.60
CA GLU A 222 17.06 9.80 16.11
C GLU A 222 15.56 9.49 16.02
N LEU A 223 15.23 8.33 15.45
CA LEU A 223 13.86 7.83 15.36
C LEU A 223 13.73 6.57 16.19
N ASP A 224 12.68 6.51 17.00
CA ASP A 224 12.35 5.39 17.86
C ASP A 224 10.94 4.85 17.51
N SER A 225 10.35 4.09 18.43
CA SER A 225 9.00 3.58 18.24
C SER A 225 7.91 4.66 18.28
N GLN A 226 8.23 5.89 18.68
CA GLN A 226 7.26 6.98 18.88
C GLN A 226 7.35 8.06 17.79
N ASN A 227 8.49 8.15 17.11
CA ASN A 227 8.74 9.16 16.08
C ASN A 227 8.88 8.51 14.69
N SER A 228 8.48 9.28 13.68
CA SER A 228 8.58 8.90 12.28
C SER A 228 9.13 10.06 11.45
N TYR A 229 9.70 9.71 10.31
CA TYR A 229 10.08 10.63 9.25
C TYR A 229 8.97 10.69 8.20
N PHE A 230 8.53 11.91 7.91
CA PHE A 230 7.43 12.20 7.02
C PHE A 230 7.96 12.89 5.78
N VAL A 231 7.54 12.43 4.60
CA VAL A 231 8.05 12.93 3.33
C VAL A 231 6.88 13.19 2.38
N LYS A 232 6.71 14.46 2.00
CA LYS A 232 5.76 14.86 0.96
C LYS A 232 6.37 14.55 -0.40
N VAL A 233 5.63 13.82 -1.22
CA VAL A 233 6.08 13.42 -2.55
C VAL A 233 5.11 13.94 -3.59
N GLU A 234 5.65 14.56 -4.64
CA GLU A 234 4.93 14.98 -5.83
C GLU A 234 5.17 13.99 -6.98
N GLY A 235 4.15 13.84 -7.83
CA GLY A 235 4.08 12.80 -8.84
C GLY A 235 3.77 11.40 -8.29
N PHE A 236 3.96 10.39 -9.12
CA PHE A 236 3.60 8.99 -8.81
C PHE A 236 4.86 8.14 -8.95
N PRO A 237 5.72 8.04 -7.92
CA PRO A 237 6.95 7.28 -8.01
C PRO A 237 6.70 5.81 -8.33
N GLU A 238 7.65 5.20 -9.05
CA GLU A 238 7.64 3.76 -9.30
C GLU A 238 7.94 2.97 -8.03
N SER A 239 8.89 3.48 -7.25
CA SER A 239 9.30 2.87 -5.98
C SER A 239 9.83 3.92 -5.03
N ILE A 240 9.88 3.54 -3.76
CA ILE A 240 10.49 4.30 -2.69
C ILE A 240 11.62 3.49 -2.06
N ILE A 241 12.65 4.19 -1.60
CA ILE A 241 13.76 3.61 -0.84
C ILE A 241 13.89 4.36 0.48
N PHE A 242 14.04 3.67 1.60
CA PHE A 242 14.14 4.32 2.90
C PHE A 242 14.84 3.46 3.94
N GLY A 243 15.29 4.08 5.03
CA GLY A 243 15.95 3.39 6.13
C GLY A 243 16.67 4.38 7.05
N SER A 244 17.51 3.83 7.94
CA SER A 244 18.43 4.65 8.74
C SER A 244 19.36 5.41 7.82
N TYR A 245 19.68 6.66 8.17
CA TYR A 245 20.73 7.38 7.46
C TYR A 245 22.09 6.77 7.81
N SER A 246 22.96 6.60 6.81
CA SER A 246 24.34 6.19 6.99
C SER A 246 25.23 6.96 6.01
N THR A 247 26.44 7.31 6.45
CA THR A 247 27.49 7.86 5.59
C THR A 247 28.36 6.77 4.98
N GLU A 248 28.14 5.51 5.33
CA GLU A 248 28.85 4.36 4.77
C GLU A 248 28.30 3.97 3.40
N GLU A 249 29.15 3.42 2.53
CA GLU A 249 28.76 3.00 1.17
C GLU A 249 27.72 1.86 1.14
N LYS A 250 27.54 1.13 2.24
CA LYS A 250 26.61 0.00 2.36
C LYS A 250 25.69 0.19 3.57
N GLY A 251 24.56 0.86 3.37
CA GLY A 251 23.48 0.93 4.35
C GLY A 251 22.42 -0.14 4.12
N GLU A 252 21.82 -0.66 5.19
CA GLU A 252 20.60 -1.47 5.10
C GLU A 252 19.41 -0.55 4.80
N VAL A 253 18.77 -0.78 3.66
CA VAL A 253 17.67 0.03 3.15
C VAL A 253 16.54 -0.86 2.69
N TYR A 254 15.32 -0.35 2.79
CA TYR A 254 14.11 -1.00 2.35
C TYR A 254 13.66 -0.38 1.04
N VAL A 255 13.27 -1.22 0.09
CA VAL A 255 12.70 -0.81 -1.21
C VAL A 255 11.28 -1.31 -1.31
N VAL A 256 10.35 -0.43 -1.69
CA VAL A 256 8.95 -0.77 -1.93
C VAL A 256 8.57 -0.33 -3.34
N GLU A 257 8.25 -1.32 -4.17
CA GLU A 257 7.73 -1.12 -5.53
C GLU A 257 6.25 -0.77 -5.45
N LEU A 258 5.88 0.40 -5.99
CA LEU A 258 4.52 0.96 -5.93
C LEU A 258 3.76 0.79 -7.24
N LYS A 259 4.47 0.67 -8.37
CA LYS A 259 3.93 0.34 -9.70
C LYS A 259 5.03 -0.27 -10.55
N LEU A 260 4.65 -1.02 -11.57
CA LEU A 260 5.59 -1.56 -12.55
C LEU A 260 6.25 -0.41 -13.33
N THR A 261 7.53 -0.58 -13.61
CA THR A 261 8.29 0.30 -14.49
C THR A 261 7.69 0.24 -15.89
N SER A 262 7.41 1.41 -16.47
CA SER A 262 7.08 1.51 -17.89
C SER A 262 8.32 1.10 -18.68
N GLY A 263 8.28 -0.07 -19.33
CA GLY A 263 9.31 -0.47 -20.28
C GLY A 263 9.35 0.43 -21.51
#